data_AF-A0A345H7U8-F1
#
_entry.id   AF-A0A345H7U8-F1
#
_cell.length_a   1.000
_cell.length_b   1.000
_cell.length_c   1.000
_cell.angle_alpha   90.00
_cell.angle_beta   90.00
_cell.angle_gamma   90.00
#
_symmetry.space_group_name_H-M   'P 1'
#
loop_
_entity.id
_entity.type
_entity.pdbx_description
1 polymer ?
#
loop_
_entity_poly.entity_id
_entity_poly.type
_entity_poly.pdbx_seq_one_letter_code
_entity_poly.pdbx_strand_id
1 'polypeptide(L)'
;LTPDQVVAIASHDGGKQALETVQRLLPVLCQAHGLTPAQVVAIASHDGGKQALETVQRLLPVLCQAHGLTPDQVVAIASNNGGKQALETVQRLLPVLCQAHGLTPDQVVAIASNSGGKQALETVQRLLPVLCQAHGLTPDQVVAIASNGGGKQALETVQRLLPVLCQAHGLTPDQVVAIASHDGGKQALETVQRLLPVLCQAHG
;
A
#
# COMPACT_ATOMS: atom_id res chain seq x y z
N LEU A 1 27.97 -3.30 -5.63
CA LEU A 1 27.06 -2.17 -5.93
C LEU A 1 27.71 -1.32 -7.01
N THR A 2 26.93 -0.76 -7.94
CA THR A 2 27.44 0.21 -8.93
C THR A 2 27.45 1.63 -8.34
N PRO A 3 28.21 2.58 -8.94
CA PRO A 3 28.14 3.99 -8.54
C PRO A 3 26.70 4.54 -8.52
N ASP A 4 25.89 4.23 -9.54
CA ASP A 4 24.49 4.68 -9.62
C ASP A 4 23.63 4.15 -8.46
N GLN A 5 23.84 2.89 -8.05
CA GLN A 5 23.15 2.33 -6.88
C GLN A 5 23.53 3.03 -5.59
N VAL A 6 24.81 3.42 -5.43
CA VAL A 6 25.26 4.18 -4.26
C VAL A 6 24.67 5.59 -4.26
N VAL A 7 24.62 6.25 -5.42
CA VAL A 7 23.99 7.56 -5.59
C VAL A 7 22.50 7.50 -5.27
N ALA A 8 21.78 6.48 -5.76
CA ALA A 8 20.36 6.29 -5.46
C ALA A 8 20.12 6.19 -3.95
N ILE A 9 20.88 5.36 -3.23
CA ILE A 9 20.76 5.22 -1.76
C ILE A 9 21.07 6.55 -1.04
N ALA A 10 22.04 7.32 -1.55
CA ALA A 10 22.48 8.57 -0.93
C ALA A 10 21.51 9.75 -1.15
N SER A 11 20.64 9.68 -2.17
CA SER A 11 19.81 10.80 -2.66
C SER A 11 18.48 10.95 -1.91
N HIS A 12 18.45 10.59 -0.63
CA HIS A 12 17.27 10.64 0.24
C HIS A 12 17.60 11.25 1.60
N ASP A 13 16.57 11.70 2.32
CA ASP A 13 16.76 12.19 3.68
C ASP A 13 17.31 11.06 4.57
N GLY A 14 18.46 11.32 5.19
CA GLY A 14 19.20 10.31 5.96
C GLY A 14 20.06 9.36 5.12
N GLY A 15 20.41 9.69 3.87
CA GLY A 15 21.24 8.86 2.99
C GLY A 15 22.55 8.34 3.60
N LYS A 16 23.23 9.12 4.46
CA LYS A 16 24.38 8.64 5.26
C LYS A 16 24.04 7.37 6.04
N GLN A 17 22.92 7.40 6.77
CA GLN A 17 22.47 6.29 7.60
C GLN A 17 22.08 5.07 6.77
N ALA A 18 21.47 5.29 5.60
CA ALA A 18 21.16 4.22 4.66
C ALA A 18 22.43 3.53 4.15
N LEU A 19 23.43 4.30 3.69
CA LEU A 19 24.72 3.75 3.22
C LEU A 19 25.47 2.94 4.29
N GLU A 20 25.62 3.50 5.51
CA GLU A 20 26.26 2.79 6.64
C GLU A 20 25.52 1.48 6.96
N THR A 21 24.20 1.48 6.85
CA THR A 21 23.37 0.31 7.11
C THR A 21 23.45 -0.72 5.99
N VAL A 22 23.49 -0.30 4.72
CA VAL A 22 23.74 -1.20 3.58
C VAL A 22 25.10 -1.87 3.73
N GLN A 23 26.16 -1.12 4.03
CA GLN A 23 27.49 -1.68 4.25
C GLN A 23 27.48 -2.78 5.33
N ARG A 24 26.76 -2.54 6.44
CA ARG A 24 26.67 -3.46 7.57
C ARG A 24 25.75 -4.66 7.30
N LEU A 25 24.59 -4.46 6.70
CA LEU A 25 23.53 -5.46 6.60
C LEU A 25 23.47 -6.21 5.28
N LEU A 26 24.04 -5.69 4.19
CA LEU A 26 24.02 -6.36 2.88
C LEU A 26 24.57 -7.79 2.95
N PRO A 27 25.72 -8.09 3.61
CA PRO A 27 26.21 -9.47 3.70
C PRO A 27 25.21 -10.40 4.39
N VAL A 28 24.64 -9.96 5.51
CA VAL A 28 23.69 -10.76 6.30
C VAL A 28 22.38 -10.99 5.54
N LEU A 29 21.84 -9.93 4.92
CA LEU A 29 20.61 -10.02 4.13
C LEU A 29 20.78 -10.94 2.90
N CYS A 30 21.94 -10.90 2.24
CA CYS A 30 22.18 -11.77 1.10
C CYS A 30 22.44 -13.23 1.51
N GLN A 31 23.29 -13.46 2.51
CA GLN A 31 23.72 -14.82 2.88
C GLN A 31 22.67 -15.57 3.70
N ALA A 32 22.06 -14.91 4.69
CA ALA A 32 21.14 -15.56 5.63
C ALA A 32 19.68 -15.51 5.16
N HIS A 33 19.31 -14.49 4.37
CA HIS A 33 17.93 -14.28 3.93
C HIS A 33 17.73 -14.40 2.42
N GLY A 34 18.79 -14.71 1.66
CA GLY A 34 18.71 -14.96 0.22
C GLY A 34 18.35 -13.75 -0.62
N LEU A 35 18.38 -12.54 -0.05
CA LEU A 35 18.08 -11.33 -0.81
C LEU A 35 19.20 -11.03 -1.81
N THR A 36 18.83 -10.50 -2.97
CA THR A 36 19.82 -10.02 -3.93
C THR A 36 20.34 -8.64 -3.51
N PRO A 37 21.57 -8.25 -3.91
CA PRO A 37 22.05 -6.88 -3.72
C PRO A 37 21.11 -5.83 -4.32
N ALA A 38 20.43 -6.15 -5.44
CA ALA A 38 19.45 -5.26 -6.06
C ALA A 38 18.22 -5.03 -5.17
N GLN A 39 17.71 -6.07 -4.51
CA GLN A 39 16.60 -5.94 -3.55
C GLN A 39 17.01 -5.11 -2.33
N VAL A 40 18.23 -5.31 -1.82
CA VAL A 40 18.76 -4.50 -0.70
C VAL A 40 18.87 -3.02 -1.10
N VAL A 41 19.32 -2.72 -2.33
CA VAL A 41 19.34 -1.36 -2.88
C VAL A 41 17.93 -0.77 -2.98
N ALA A 42 16.96 -1.54 -3.48
CA ALA A 42 15.57 -1.09 -3.59
C ALA A 42 15.00 -0.68 -2.23
N ILE A 43 15.19 -1.50 -1.19
CA ILE A 43 14.75 -1.18 0.18
C ILE A 43 15.43 0.09 0.72
N ALA A 44 16.72 0.28 0.39
CA ALA A 44 17.53 1.36 0.93
C ALA A 44 17.31 2.73 0.23
N SER A 45 16.78 2.74 -0.99
CA SER A 45 16.64 3.92 -1.85
C SER A 45 15.32 4.66 -1.61
N HIS A 46 15.03 4.93 -0.34
CA HIS A 46 13.84 5.64 0.12
C HIS A 46 14.14 6.41 1.42
N ASP A 47 13.29 7.38 1.75
CA ASP A 47 13.40 8.07 3.04
C ASP A 47 13.22 7.06 4.18
N GLY A 48 14.20 7.06 5.11
CA GLY A 48 14.25 6.07 6.18
C GLY A 48 14.72 4.68 5.74
N GLY A 49 15.43 4.53 4.62
CA GLY A 49 15.95 3.24 4.12
C GLY A 49 16.71 2.39 5.17
N LYS A 50 17.47 3.03 6.08
CA LYS A 50 18.07 2.35 7.26
C LYS A 50 17.02 1.57 8.06
N GLN A 51 15.92 2.25 8.40
CA GLN A 51 14.86 1.70 9.23
C GLN A 51 14.16 0.54 8.52
N ALA A 52 13.96 0.67 7.20
CA ALA A 52 13.41 -0.40 6.38
C ALA A 52 14.32 -1.64 6.38
N LEU A 53 15.64 -1.48 6.13
CA LEU A 53 16.61 -2.58 6.15
C LEU A 53 16.67 -3.32 7.48
N GLU A 54 16.76 -2.58 8.60
CA GLU A 54 16.78 -3.18 9.94
C GLU A 54 15.48 -3.93 10.25
N THR A 55 14.35 -3.42 9.74
CA THR A 55 13.05 -4.07 9.90
C THR A 55 12.92 -5.30 9.02
N VAL A 56 13.42 -5.27 7.79
CA VAL A 56 13.48 -6.45 6.91
C VAL A 56 14.31 -7.55 7.56
N GLN A 57 15.51 -7.24 8.05
CA GLN A 57 16.35 -8.24 8.73
C GLN A 57 15.60 -8.91 9.89
N ARG A 58 14.88 -8.11 10.70
CA ARG A 58 14.15 -8.61 11.87
C ARG A 58 12.87 -9.37 11.51
N LEU A 59 12.10 -8.88 10.54
CA LEU A 59 10.74 -9.36 10.27
C LEU A 59 10.63 -10.32 9.10
N LEU A 60 11.57 -10.34 8.14
CA LEU A 60 11.54 -11.27 7.02
C LEU A 60 11.35 -12.73 7.48
N PRO A 61 12.16 -13.30 8.40
CA PRO A 61 11.96 -14.69 8.82
C PRO A 61 10.59 -14.91 9.49
N VAL A 62 10.11 -13.94 10.28
CA VAL A 62 8.82 -14.02 10.97
C VAL A 62 7.67 -14.01 9.96
N LEU A 63 7.67 -13.06 9.02
CA LEU A 63 6.63 -12.93 8.01
C LEU A 63 6.60 -14.14 7.06
N CYS A 64 7.76 -14.66 6.68
CA CYS A 64 7.83 -15.85 5.83
C CYS A 64 7.33 -17.11 6.56
N GLN A 65 7.80 -17.34 7.79
CA GLN A 65 7.48 -18.58 8.52
C GLN A 65 6.06 -18.59 9.10
N ALA A 66 5.62 -17.47 9.68
CA ALA A 66 4.33 -17.40 10.38
C ALA A 66 3.16 -17.04 9.46
N HIS A 67 3.42 -16.35 8.34
CA HIS A 67 2.38 -15.83 7.46
C HIS A 67 2.52 -16.29 6.01
N GLY A 68 3.53 -17.11 5.69
CA GLY A 68 3.71 -17.69 4.36
C GLY A 68 4.10 -16.67 3.28
N LEU A 69 4.53 -15.46 3.66
CA LEU A 69 4.98 -14.47 2.69
C LEU A 69 6.30 -14.89 2.05
N THR A 70 6.51 -14.49 0.80
CA THR A 70 7.79 -14.70 0.12
C THR A 70 8.76 -13.56 0.42
N PRO A 71 10.09 -13.78 0.31
CA PRO A 71 11.07 -12.70 0.39
C PRO A 71 10.76 -11.54 -0.57
N ASP A 72 10.30 -11.84 -1.78
CA ASP A 72 9.94 -10.83 -2.79
C ASP A 72 8.75 -9.96 -2.34
N GLN A 73 7.74 -10.56 -1.70
CA GLN A 73 6.63 -9.80 -1.12
C GLN A 73 7.09 -8.89 0.03
N VAL A 74 7.98 -9.38 0.91
CA VAL A 74 8.56 -8.58 1.98
C VAL A 74 9.37 -7.41 1.41
N VAL A 75 10.14 -7.65 0.36
CA VAL A 75 10.89 -6.61 -0.35
C VAL A 75 9.95 -5.58 -0.97
N ALA A 76 8.86 -6.00 -1.62
CA ALA A 76 7.88 -5.09 -2.22
C ALA A 76 7.22 -4.16 -1.19
N ILE A 77 6.86 -4.70 -0.02
CA ILE A 77 6.32 -3.90 1.10
C ILE A 77 7.35 -2.90 1.62
N ALA A 78 8.62 -3.31 1.69
CA ALA A 78 9.70 -2.51 2.26
C ALA A 78 10.26 -1.45 1.30
N SER A 79 10.12 -1.63 -0.01
CA SER A 79 10.67 -0.76 -1.07
C SER A 79 9.74 0.41 -1.37
N ASN A 80 9.36 1.12 -0.31
CA ASN A 80 8.50 2.30 -0.34
C ASN A 80 8.90 3.26 0.78
N ASN A 81 8.56 4.54 0.63
CA ASN A 81 8.69 5.50 1.72
C ASN A 81 7.90 5.01 2.95
N GLY A 82 8.58 4.90 4.09
CA GLY A 82 8.00 4.33 5.30
C GLY A 82 7.89 2.80 5.31
N GLY A 83 8.68 2.07 4.52
CA GLY A 83 8.66 0.61 4.45
C GLY A 83 8.72 -0.13 5.80
N LYS A 84 9.46 0.40 6.79
CA LYS A 84 9.41 -0.09 8.19
C LYS A 84 7.97 -0.14 8.73
N GLN A 85 7.26 0.97 8.58
CA GLN A 85 5.90 1.13 9.10
C GLN A 85 4.93 0.19 8.38
N ALA A 86 5.11 -0.01 7.08
CA ALA A 86 4.32 -0.95 6.30
C ALA A 86 4.53 -2.40 6.79
N LEU A 87 5.79 -2.85 6.95
CA LEU A 87 6.11 -4.19 7.45
C LEU A 87 5.57 -4.47 8.86
N GLU A 88 5.76 -3.54 9.79
CA GLU A 88 5.24 -3.67 11.17
C GLU A 88 3.71 -3.74 11.18
N THR A 89 3.07 -3.01 10.26
CA THR A 89 1.61 -3.03 10.12
C THR A 89 1.12 -4.32 9.48
N VAL A 90 1.82 -4.86 8.47
CA VAL A 90 1.52 -6.18 7.89
C VAL A 90 1.61 -7.26 8.96
N GLN A 91 2.70 -7.30 9.74
CA GLN A 91 2.83 -8.27 10.83
C GLN A 91 1.65 -8.20 11.81
N ARG A 92 1.21 -6.99 12.16
CA ARG A 92 0.13 -6.78 13.12
C ARG A 92 -1.26 -7.07 12.54
N LEU A 93 -1.52 -6.66 11.30
CA LEU A 93 -2.86 -6.65 10.72
C LEU A 93 -3.15 -7.81 9.78
N LEU A 94 -2.14 -8.49 9.21
CA LEU A 94 -2.36 -9.63 8.31
C LEU A 94 -3.24 -10.70 8.98
N PRO A 95 -2.98 -11.18 10.21
CA PRO A 95 -3.84 -12.17 10.84
C PRO A 95 -5.28 -11.68 11.04
N VAL A 96 -5.44 -10.41 11.42
CA VAL A 96 -6.76 -9.81 11.66
C VAL A 96 -7.55 -9.69 10.35
N LEU A 97 -6.93 -9.16 9.30
CA LEU A 97 -7.57 -8.97 7.99
C LEU A 97 -7.93 -10.31 7.34
N CYS A 98 -7.05 -11.31 7.44
CA CYS A 98 -7.33 -12.63 6.89
C CYS A 98 -8.46 -13.35 7.66
N GLN A 99 -8.42 -13.35 9.00
CA GLN A 99 -9.38 -14.10 9.81
C GLN A 99 -10.74 -13.42 9.90
N ALA A 100 -10.79 -12.10 10.09
CA ALA A 100 -12.03 -11.37 10.33
C ALA A 100 -12.70 -10.88 9.03
N HIS A 101 -11.93 -10.72 7.95
CA HIS A 101 -12.42 -10.12 6.71
C HIS A 101 -12.20 -11.00 5.48
N GLY A 102 -11.62 -12.20 5.64
CA GLY A 102 -11.45 -13.17 4.56
C GLY A 102 -10.46 -12.74 3.49
N LEU A 103 -9.63 -11.72 3.74
CA LEU A 103 -8.61 -11.29 2.78
C LEU A 103 -7.52 -12.36 2.66
N THR A 104 -6.93 -12.49 1.48
CA THR A 104 -5.76 -13.33 1.28
C THR A 104 -4.47 -12.59 1.68
N PRO A 105 -3.39 -13.31 2.05
CA PRO A 105 -2.08 -12.69 2.26
C PRO A 105 -1.63 -11.84 1.06
N ASP A 106 -1.90 -12.31 -0.17
CA ASP A 106 -1.55 -11.58 -1.39
C ASP A 106 -2.30 -10.25 -1.53
N GLN A 107 -3.58 -10.21 -1.13
CA GLN A 107 -4.35 -8.96 -1.10
C GLN A 107 -3.79 -7.98 -0.06
N VAL A 108 -3.41 -8.48 1.12
CA VAL A 108 -2.76 -7.66 2.16
C VAL A 108 -1.42 -7.11 1.66
N VAL A 109 -0.63 -7.92 0.96
CA VAL A 109 0.63 -7.50 0.33
C VAL A 109 0.38 -6.44 -0.73
N ALA A 110 -0.61 -6.60 -1.59
CA ALA A 110 -0.95 -5.63 -2.63
C ALA A 110 -1.30 -4.25 -2.03
N ILE A 111 -2.08 -4.21 -0.95
CA ILE A 111 -2.40 -2.97 -0.24
C ILE A 111 -1.14 -2.35 0.39
N ALA A 112 -0.29 -3.18 0.99
CA ALA A 112 0.88 -2.74 1.74
C ALA A 112 2.06 -2.28 0.86
N SER A 113 2.14 -2.76 -0.39
CA SER A 113 3.27 -2.52 -1.32
C SER A 113 3.16 -1.18 -2.06
N ASN A 114 2.43 -0.22 -1.49
CA ASN A 114 2.26 1.12 -2.01
C ASN A 114 2.82 2.16 -1.04
N SER A 115 3.13 3.36 -1.54
CA SER A 115 3.45 4.51 -0.69
C SER A 115 2.30 4.78 0.28
N GLY A 116 2.61 4.78 1.60
CA GLY A 116 1.60 4.89 2.64
C GLY A 116 0.83 3.59 2.95
N GLY A 117 1.35 2.42 2.57
CA GLY A 117 0.72 1.12 2.77
C GLY A 117 0.20 0.85 4.20
N LYS A 118 0.91 1.32 5.24
CA LYS A 118 0.41 1.30 6.63
C LYS A 118 -0.97 1.96 6.75
N GLN A 119 -1.10 3.17 6.22
CA GLN A 119 -2.31 3.96 6.30
C GLN A 119 -3.44 3.31 5.51
N ALA A 120 -3.13 2.71 4.37
CA ALA A 120 -4.10 1.95 3.58
C ALA A 120 -4.61 0.72 4.36
N LEU A 121 -3.72 -0.09 4.94
CA LEU A 121 -4.10 -1.27 5.75
C LEU A 121 -4.97 -0.90 6.96
N GLU A 122 -4.57 0.13 7.73
CA GLU A 122 -5.34 0.61 8.88
C GLU A 122 -6.73 1.11 8.45
N THR A 123 -6.83 1.71 7.26
CA THR A 123 -8.10 2.19 6.71
C THR A 123 -8.97 1.04 6.20
N VAL A 124 -8.38 0.03 5.56
CA VAL A 124 -9.09 -1.20 5.15
C VAL A 124 -9.69 -1.88 6.37
N GLN A 125 -8.91 -2.10 7.44
CA GLN A 125 -9.42 -2.71 8.67
C GLN A 125 -10.63 -1.94 9.24
N ARG A 126 -10.57 -0.60 9.23
CA ARG A 126 -11.63 0.25 9.77
C ARG A 126 -12.86 0.33 8.87
N LEU A 127 -12.67 0.46 7.56
CA LEU A 127 -13.74 0.80 6.62
C LEU A 127 -14.32 -0.39 5.88
N LEU A 128 -13.60 -1.52 5.76
CA LEU A 128 -14.11 -2.69 5.05
C LEU A 128 -15.47 -3.15 5.59
N PRO A 129 -15.69 -3.32 6.92
CA PRO A 129 -16.99 -3.72 7.43
C PRO A 129 -18.09 -2.70 7.12
N VAL A 130 -17.77 -1.41 7.21
CA VAL A 130 -18.72 -0.32 6.97
C VAL A 130 -19.13 -0.27 5.50
N LEU A 131 -18.16 -0.34 4.57
CA LEU A 131 -18.41 -0.31 3.13
C LEU A 131 -19.18 -1.54 2.66
N CYS A 132 -18.88 -2.72 3.22
CA CYS A 132 -19.61 -3.95 2.90
C CYS A 132 -21.05 -3.89 3.42
N GLN A 133 -21.27 -3.49 4.68
CA GLN A 133 -22.61 -3.51 5.29
C GLN A 133 -23.52 -2.39 4.80
N ALA A 134 -22.99 -1.16 4.66
CA ALA A 134 -23.80 0.00 4.34
C ALA A 134 -23.93 0.26 2.82
N HIS A 135 -22.98 -0.23 2.02
CA HIS A 135 -22.92 0.08 0.59
C HIS A 135 -22.85 -1.17 -0.30
N GLY A 136 -22.85 -2.37 0.29
CA GLY A 136 -22.87 -3.64 -0.46
C GLY A 136 -21.59 -3.91 -1.25
N LEU A 137 -20.48 -3.23 -0.95
CA LEU A 137 -19.20 -3.48 -1.61
C LEU A 137 -18.65 -4.85 -1.19
N THR A 138 -17.91 -5.50 -2.10
CA THR A 138 -17.21 -6.74 -1.78
C THR A 138 -15.82 -6.46 -1.18
N PRO A 139 -15.23 -7.40 -0.41
CA PRO A 139 -13.84 -7.28 0.03
C PRO A 139 -12.88 -7.03 -1.13
N ASP A 140 -13.08 -7.69 -2.28
CA ASP A 140 -12.23 -7.51 -3.48
C ASP A 140 -12.32 -6.09 -4.04
N GLN A 141 -13.50 -5.47 -4.04
CA GLN A 141 -13.66 -4.07 -4.44
C GLN A 141 -12.93 -3.13 -3.47
N VAL A 142 -13.01 -3.39 -2.16
CA VAL A 142 -12.27 -2.60 -1.17
C VAL A 142 -10.75 -2.74 -1.36
N VAL A 143 -10.26 -3.96 -1.63
CA VAL A 143 -8.85 -4.22 -1.95
C VAL A 143 -8.42 -3.49 -3.21
N ALA A 144 -9.23 -3.53 -4.28
CA ALA A 144 -8.93 -2.86 -5.54
C ALA A 144 -8.79 -1.34 -5.39
N ILE A 145 -9.60 -0.72 -4.54
CA ILE A 145 -9.49 0.72 -4.21
C ILE A 145 -8.23 1.00 -3.40
N ALA A 146 -7.95 0.16 -2.41
CA ALA A 146 -6.86 0.36 -1.45
C ALA A 146 -5.46 0.08 -2.01
N SER A 147 -5.35 -0.73 -3.06
CA SER A 147 -4.08 -1.20 -3.63
C SER A 147 -3.41 -0.22 -4.61
N ASN A 148 -3.61 1.08 -4.40
CA ASN A 148 -3.05 2.17 -5.22
C ASN A 148 -2.36 3.22 -4.34
N GLY A 149 -1.55 4.08 -4.96
CA GLY A 149 -0.99 5.26 -4.32
C GLY A 149 -2.10 6.14 -3.73
N GLY A 150 -2.10 6.30 -2.40
CA GLY A 150 -3.13 7.06 -1.69
C GLY A 150 -4.42 6.28 -1.40
N GLY A 151 -4.39 4.94 -1.38
CA GLY A 151 -5.56 4.08 -1.12
C GLY A 151 -6.41 4.45 0.11
N LYS A 152 -5.79 4.94 1.20
CA LYS A 152 -6.53 5.50 2.36
C LYS A 152 -7.49 6.62 1.92
N GLN A 153 -6.98 7.58 1.15
CA GLN A 153 -7.73 8.73 0.71
C GLN A 153 -8.86 8.33 -0.25
N ALA A 154 -8.60 7.35 -1.12
CA ALA A 154 -9.61 6.81 -2.02
C ALA A 154 -10.75 6.14 -1.22
N LEU A 155 -10.44 5.26 -0.25
CA LEU A 155 -11.44 4.59 0.58
C LEU A 155 -12.30 5.57 1.41
N GLU A 156 -11.66 6.55 2.07
CA GLU A 156 -12.38 7.58 2.84
C GLU A 156 -13.30 8.42 1.93
N THR A 157 -12.88 8.65 0.68
CA THR A 157 -13.68 9.38 -0.30
C THR A 157 -14.84 8.54 -0.83
N VAL A 158 -14.62 7.25 -1.09
CA VAL A 158 -15.69 6.31 -1.47
C VAL A 158 -16.76 6.26 -0.38
N GLN A 159 -16.37 6.09 0.88
CA GLN A 159 -17.33 6.09 1.99
C GLN A 159 -18.19 7.36 2.02
N ARG A 160 -17.56 8.53 1.78
CA ARG A 160 -18.25 9.83 1.81
C ARG A 160 -19.12 10.08 0.59
N LEU A 161 -18.63 9.74 -0.61
CA LEU A 161 -19.24 10.16 -1.88
C LEU A 161 -20.11 9.09 -2.54
N LEU A 162 -19.95 7.80 -2.22
CA LEU A 162 -20.75 6.74 -2.84
C LEU A 162 -22.26 6.99 -2.69
N PRO A 163 -22.82 7.33 -1.51
CA PRO A 163 -24.26 7.59 -1.40
C PRO A 163 -24.72 8.76 -2.27
N VAL A 164 -23.92 9.84 -2.33
CA VAL A 164 -24.26 11.05 -3.08
C VAL A 164 -24.20 10.79 -4.59
N LEU A 165 -23.14 10.12 -5.06
CA LEU A 165 -22.94 9.76 -6.46
C LEU A 165 -24.04 8.81 -6.96
N CYS A 166 -24.45 7.85 -6.15
CA CYS A 166 -25.52 6.93 -6.53
C CYS A 166 -26.90 7.62 -6.52
N GLN A 167 -27.23 8.38 -5.47
CA GLN A 167 -28.57 8.95 -5.31
C GLN A 167 -28.80 10.18 -6.19
N ALA A 168 -27.83 11.08 -6.28
CA ALA A 168 -27.99 12.36 -6.98
C ALA A 168 -27.55 12.29 -8.45
N HIS A 169 -26.66 11.35 -8.80
CA HIS A 169 -26.06 11.27 -10.14
C HIS A 169 -26.31 9.94 -10.84
N GLY A 170 -27.04 9.01 -10.22
CA GLY A 170 -27.47 7.75 -10.85
C GLY A 170 -26.34 6.77 -11.17
N LEU A 171 -25.14 6.98 -10.61
CA LEU A 171 -24.04 6.04 -10.77
C LEU A 171 -24.31 4.74 -10.01
N THR A 172 -23.80 3.63 -10.52
CA THR A 172 -23.80 2.36 -9.78
C THR A 172 -22.60 2.30 -8.81
N PRO A 173 -22.69 1.52 -7.70
CA PRO A 173 -21.54 1.29 -6.84
C PRO A 173 -20.32 0.78 -7.61
N ASP A 174 -20.50 -0.10 -8.60
CA ASP A 174 -19.42 -0.62 -9.43
C ASP A 174 -18.72 0.46 -10.27
N GLN A 175 -19.48 1.44 -10.78
CA GLN A 175 -18.88 2.60 -11.48
C GLN A 175 -18.07 3.46 -10.52
N VAL A 176 -18.56 3.70 -9.30
CA VAL A 176 -17.82 4.44 -8.26
C VAL A 176 -16.53 3.71 -7.88
N VAL A 177 -16.58 2.39 -7.71
CA VAL A 177 -15.40 1.55 -7.45
C VAL A 177 -14.41 1.67 -8.59
N ALA A 178 -14.84 1.52 -9.84
CA ALA A 178 -13.97 1.61 -11.01
C ALA A 178 -13.22 2.96 -11.08
N ILE A 179 -13.90 4.08 -10.78
CA ILE A 179 -13.26 5.40 -10.72
C ILE A 179 -12.22 5.47 -9.59
N ALA A 180 -12.52 4.85 -8.45
CA ALA A 180 -11.70 4.91 -7.25
C ALA A 180 -10.47 3.98 -7.27
N SER A 181 -10.50 2.91 -8.07
CA SER A 181 -9.46 1.88 -8.17
C SER A 181 -8.26 2.27 -9.03
N HIS A 182 -7.83 3.52 -8.93
CA HIS A 182 -6.66 4.07 -9.63
C HIS A 182 -5.89 5.04 -8.74
N ASP A 183 -4.62 5.31 -9.09
CA ASP A 183 -3.86 6.40 -8.49
C ASP A 183 -4.64 7.71 -8.64
N GLY A 184 -4.78 8.43 -7.52
CA GLY A 184 -5.59 9.66 -7.51
C GLY A 184 -7.10 9.44 -7.54
N GLY A 185 -7.60 8.23 -7.28
CA GLY A 185 -9.03 7.90 -7.27
C GLY A 185 -9.90 8.85 -6.42
N LYS A 186 -9.37 9.38 -5.31
CA LYS A 186 -10.01 10.47 -4.55
C LYS A 186 -10.33 11.68 -5.44
N GLN A 187 -9.33 12.18 -6.16
CA GLN A 187 -9.44 13.38 -6.99
C GLN A 187 -10.41 13.14 -8.15
N ALA A 188 -10.37 11.93 -8.71
CA ALA A 188 -11.29 11.52 -9.77
C ALA A 188 -12.75 11.55 -9.26
N LEU A 189 -13.04 10.95 -8.10
CA LEU A 189 -14.37 10.96 -7.50
C LEU A 189 -14.88 12.37 -7.19
N GLU A 190 -14.06 13.21 -6.56
CA GLU A 190 -14.42 14.60 -6.25
C GLU A 190 -14.68 15.42 -7.54
N THR A 191 -13.92 15.16 -8.60
CA THR A 191 -14.11 15.81 -9.89
C THR A 191 -15.39 15.34 -10.58
N VAL A 192 -15.67 14.03 -10.56
CA VAL A 192 -16.92 13.46 -11.11
C VAL A 192 -18.12 14.08 -10.40
N GLN A 193 -18.14 14.14 -9.07
CA GLN A 193 -19.22 14.77 -8.33
C GLN A 193 -19.47 16.22 -8.77
N ARG A 194 -18.40 16.99 -8.98
CA ARG A 194 -18.48 18.41 -9.32
C ARG A 194 -18.89 18.65 -10.78
N LEU A 195 -18.36 17.86 -11.71
CA LEU A 195 -18.44 18.15 -13.15
C LEU A 195 -19.51 17.34 -13.90
N LEU A 196 -19.90 16.16 -13.40
CA LEU A 196 -20.92 15.34 -14.04
C LEU A 196 -22.22 16.11 -14.34
N PRO A 197 -22.84 16.84 -13.39
CA PRO A 197 -24.07 17.58 -13.70
C PRO A 197 -23.84 18.69 -14.74
N VAL A 198 -22.70 19.38 -14.70
CA VAL A 198 -22.37 20.45 -15.65
C VAL A 198 -22.21 19.90 -17.06
N LEU A 199 -21.48 18.80 -17.21
CA LEU A 199 -21.22 18.19 -18.50
C LEU A 199 -22.51 17.62 -19.12
N CYS A 200 -23.32 16.92 -18.34
CA CYS A 200 -24.60 16.36 -18.82
C CYS A 200 -25.61 17.46 -19.19
N GLN A 201 -25.65 18.57 -18.46
CA GLN A 201 -26.58 19.67 -18.78
C GLN A 201 -26.14 20.48 -20.01
N ALA A 202 -24.84 20.70 -20.19
CA ALA A 202 -24.32 21.55 -21.25
C ALA A 202 -24.08 20.82 -22.58
N HIS A 203 -23.91 19.49 -22.57
CA HIS A 203 -23.50 18.71 -23.75
C HIS A 203 -24.23 17.37 -23.92
N GLY A 204 -25.24 17.09 -23.09
CA GLY A 204 -26.03 15.84 -23.11
C GLY A 204 -27.30 15.93 -23.93
#